data_AF-A0A7W6WYP4-F1
#
_entry.id   AF-A0A7W6WYP4-F1
#
_cell.length_a   1.000
_cell.length_b   1.000
_cell.length_c   1.000
_cell.angle_alpha   90.00
_cell.angle_beta   90.00
_cell.angle_gamma   90.00
#
_symmetry.space_group_name_H-M   'P 1'
#
loop_
_entity.id
_entity.type
_entity.pdbx_description
1 polymer ?
#
loop_
_entity_poly.entity_id
_entity_poly.type
_entity_poly.pdbx_seq_one_letter_code
_entity_poly.pdbx_strand_id
1 'polypeptide(L)'
;MRKVPLLFFAYLLLSSSVASAQTKSQLMLAPMAATPSSSWDTSLPGKWTYRSYLNRADVAVNDDPEPAVRNLAAIFGQGSTANSAAKALSLIFGEGIMAFDQPSGKNVTGTFDMGGGYVLDLKGTMQTSSSGDITVELFGTGRAGTPTANWEYDYRATTTPKWPNGVNQIPTLVGTVIRARPHDGGAAGVVASFIAIKRE
;
A
#
# COMPACT_ATOMS: atom_id res chain seq x y z
N MET A 1 64.41 -30.75 25.93
CA MET A 1 63.26 -31.25 25.14
C MET A 1 62.03 -30.41 25.47
N ARG A 2 61.64 -29.46 24.62
CA ARG A 2 60.41 -28.66 24.76
C ARG A 2 59.45 -29.07 23.64
N LYS A 3 58.23 -29.50 24.00
CA LYS A 3 57.13 -29.79 23.06
C LYS A 3 56.44 -28.48 22.69
N VAL A 4 56.26 -28.24 21.39
CA VAL A 4 55.45 -27.13 20.85
C VAL A 4 54.06 -27.69 20.51
N PRO A 5 52.94 -27.04 20.89
CA PRO A 5 51.63 -27.44 20.41
C PRO A 5 51.33 -26.80 19.06
N LEU A 6 50.80 -27.60 18.14
CA LEU A 6 50.33 -27.18 16.83
C LEU A 6 48.90 -26.62 17.00
N LEU A 7 48.69 -25.32 16.82
CA LEU A 7 47.35 -24.74 16.75
C LEU A 7 46.78 -24.94 15.33
N PHE A 8 45.67 -25.69 15.23
CA PHE A 8 44.84 -25.76 14.04
C PHE A 8 43.91 -24.53 13.99
N PHE A 9 44.06 -23.69 12.97
CA PHE A 9 43.09 -22.64 12.64
C PHE A 9 41.98 -23.25 11.77
N ALA A 10 40.78 -23.39 12.30
CA ALA A 10 39.60 -23.72 11.52
C ALA A 10 39.04 -22.43 10.89
N TYR A 11 39.16 -22.30 9.56
CA TYR A 11 38.50 -21.22 8.82
C TYR A 11 37.02 -21.56 8.66
N LEU A 12 36.15 -20.80 9.33
CA LEU A 12 34.71 -20.86 9.12
C LEU A 12 34.36 -20.04 7.87
N LEU A 13 34.06 -20.71 6.76
CA LEU A 13 33.54 -20.06 5.55
C LEU A 13 32.07 -19.69 5.78
N LEU A 14 31.79 -18.42 6.04
CA LEU A 14 30.44 -17.87 5.93
C LEU A 14 30.09 -17.69 4.45
N SER A 15 29.26 -18.59 3.92
CA SER A 15 28.64 -18.42 2.60
C SER A 15 27.57 -17.31 2.69
N SER A 16 27.86 -16.18 2.05
CA SER A 16 26.89 -15.12 1.84
C SER A 16 25.99 -15.52 0.67
N SER A 17 24.77 -15.99 0.93
CA SER A 17 23.78 -16.19 -0.13
C SER A 17 23.19 -14.84 -0.54
N VAL A 18 23.77 -14.23 -1.56
CA VAL A 18 23.13 -13.11 -2.27
C VAL A 18 22.00 -13.73 -3.10
N ALA A 19 20.74 -13.48 -2.75
CA ALA A 19 19.61 -13.89 -3.58
C ALA A 19 19.69 -13.13 -4.91
N SER A 20 20.15 -13.81 -5.96
CA SER A 20 20.18 -13.26 -7.32
C SER A 20 18.76 -13.19 -7.87
N ALA A 21 18.35 -12.02 -8.38
CA ALA A 21 17.10 -11.89 -9.11
C ALA A 21 17.14 -12.77 -10.37
N GLN A 22 16.19 -13.70 -10.49
CA GLN A 22 16.12 -14.60 -11.64
C GLN A 22 15.84 -13.83 -12.94
N THR A 23 16.51 -14.20 -14.02
CA THR A 23 16.27 -13.60 -15.33
C THR A 23 14.91 -14.03 -15.91
N LYS A 24 14.32 -13.19 -16.79
CA LYS A 24 13.04 -13.46 -17.46
C LYS A 24 13.00 -14.84 -18.15
N SER A 25 14.13 -15.29 -18.69
CA SER A 25 14.25 -16.61 -19.34
C SER A 25 14.29 -17.79 -18.34
N GLN A 26 14.84 -17.59 -17.14
CA GLN A 26 14.83 -18.61 -16.09
C GLN A 26 13.44 -18.80 -15.47
N LEU A 27 12.64 -17.73 -15.41
CA LEU A 27 11.27 -17.76 -14.88
C LEU A 27 10.29 -18.49 -15.79
N MET A 28 10.51 -18.47 -17.11
CA MET A 28 9.65 -19.17 -18.09
C MET A 28 9.90 -20.68 -18.16
N LEU A 29 11.00 -21.16 -17.57
CA LEU A 29 11.42 -22.58 -17.61
C LEU A 29 11.39 -23.26 -16.23
N ALA A 30 11.10 -22.52 -15.16
CA ALA A 30 11.08 -23.08 -13.82
C ALA A 30 9.84 -23.98 -13.62
N PRO A 31 9.99 -25.26 -13.23
CA PRO A 31 8.87 -26.06 -12.80
C PRO A 31 8.22 -25.43 -11.55
N MET A 32 6.88 -25.44 -11.51
CA MET A 32 6.06 -24.95 -10.41
C MET A 32 6.32 -25.75 -9.13
N ALA A 33 7.42 -25.47 -8.44
CA ALA A 33 7.72 -26.04 -7.13
C ALA A 33 7.94 -24.90 -6.15
N ALA A 34 6.86 -24.18 -5.85
CA ALA A 34 6.77 -23.32 -4.68
C ALA A 34 5.66 -23.88 -3.79
N THR A 35 6.05 -24.28 -2.57
CA THR A 35 5.19 -24.69 -1.47
C THR A 35 4.05 -23.66 -1.30
N PRO A 36 2.79 -24.09 -1.03
CA PRO A 36 1.67 -23.16 -0.92
C PRO A 36 1.86 -22.22 0.27
N SER A 37 2.40 -21.03 0.01
CA SER A 37 2.11 -19.84 0.80
C SER A 37 0.58 -19.68 0.84
N SER A 38 0.05 -19.26 1.99
CA SER A 38 -1.37 -18.97 2.28
C SER A 38 -2.21 -18.78 1.01
N SER A 39 -3.28 -19.57 0.88
CA SER A 39 -4.23 -19.50 -0.24
C SER A 39 -4.42 -18.05 -0.68
N TRP A 40 -4.24 -17.80 -1.99
CA TRP A 40 -4.46 -16.48 -2.58
C TRP A 40 -5.91 -16.09 -2.38
N ASP A 41 -6.18 -15.42 -1.26
CA ASP A 41 -7.51 -15.07 -0.81
C ASP A 41 -7.81 -13.62 -1.16
N THR A 42 -8.49 -13.45 -2.29
CA THR A 42 -8.97 -12.18 -2.77
C THR A 42 -10.28 -11.76 -2.10
N SER A 43 -10.84 -12.54 -1.17
CA SER A 43 -12.10 -12.18 -0.50
C SER A 43 -11.99 -10.81 0.16
N LEU A 44 -13.08 -10.04 0.06
CA LEU A 44 -13.15 -8.67 0.59
C LEU A 44 -13.13 -8.57 2.12
N PRO A 45 -13.81 -9.46 2.90
CA PRO A 45 -13.86 -9.35 4.35
C PRO A 45 -12.47 -9.27 4.99
N GLY A 46 -12.42 -8.58 6.13
CA GLY A 46 -11.19 -8.44 6.92
C GLY A 46 -10.59 -7.05 6.80
N LYS A 47 -9.31 -6.93 7.19
CA LYS A 47 -8.63 -5.63 7.30
C LYS A 47 -7.65 -5.40 6.17
N TRP A 48 -7.60 -4.15 5.72
CA TRP A 48 -6.78 -3.68 4.63
C TRP A 48 -6.01 -2.43 5.03
N THR A 49 -4.70 -2.45 4.88
CA THR A 49 -3.85 -1.27 5.08
C THR A 49 -4.00 -0.37 3.87
N TYR A 50 -4.67 0.78 4.04
CA TYR A 50 -4.99 1.73 2.99
C TYR A 50 -3.97 2.86 2.92
N ARG A 51 -3.57 3.23 1.71
CA ARG A 51 -2.81 4.45 1.41
C ARG A 51 -3.29 5.04 0.09
N SER A 52 -3.50 6.35 0.07
CA SER A 52 -3.80 7.09 -1.16
C SER A 52 -2.81 8.21 -1.41
N TYR A 53 -2.58 8.49 -2.68
CA TYR A 53 -1.61 9.44 -3.17
C TYR A 53 -2.26 10.39 -4.18
N LEU A 54 -2.01 11.70 -4.01
CA LEU A 54 -2.41 12.71 -4.97
C LEU A 54 -1.80 12.42 -6.35
N ASN A 55 -2.62 12.49 -7.39
CA ASN A 55 -2.20 12.24 -8.77
C ASN A 55 -1.45 13.47 -9.35
N ARG A 56 -0.22 13.70 -8.88
CA ARG A 56 0.62 14.84 -9.26
C ARG A 56 1.79 14.40 -10.14
N ALA A 57 1.58 14.42 -11.45
CA ALA A 57 2.63 14.07 -12.42
C ALA A 57 3.77 15.10 -12.47
N ASP A 58 3.53 16.32 -11.98
CA ASP A 58 4.50 17.40 -11.84
C ASP A 58 5.42 17.23 -10.61
N VAL A 59 5.06 16.34 -9.68
CA VAL A 59 5.87 16.07 -8.49
C VAL A 59 6.67 14.79 -8.69
N ALA A 60 7.91 14.95 -9.11
CA ALA A 60 8.91 13.89 -9.04
C ALA A 60 9.75 14.04 -7.76
N VAL A 61 9.78 12.98 -6.95
CA VAL A 61 10.37 12.98 -5.61
C VAL A 61 11.86 13.33 -5.62
N ASN A 62 12.60 12.87 -6.64
CA ASN A 62 14.05 13.06 -6.74
C ASN A 62 14.48 14.10 -7.78
N ASP A 63 13.53 14.73 -8.48
CA ASP A 63 13.85 15.82 -9.40
C ASP A 63 14.15 17.11 -8.62
N ASP A 64 14.53 18.17 -9.35
CA ASP A 64 14.90 19.48 -8.79
C ASP A 64 13.93 19.95 -7.69
N PRO A 65 14.43 20.69 -6.68
CA PRO A 65 13.60 21.12 -5.56
C PRO A 65 12.47 22.04 -6.05
N GLU A 66 11.24 21.53 -5.92
CA GLU A 66 9.99 22.28 -6.03
C GLU A 66 10.08 23.56 -5.17
N PRO A 67 9.55 24.72 -5.62
CA PRO A 67 9.57 25.95 -4.83
C PRO A 67 9.10 25.77 -3.38
N ALA A 68 8.13 24.88 -3.14
CA ALA A 68 7.60 24.57 -1.81
C ALA A 68 8.62 23.89 -0.85
N VAL A 69 9.69 23.29 -1.37
CA VAL A 69 10.71 22.54 -0.60
C VAL A 69 12.04 23.30 -0.52
N ARG A 70 12.15 24.47 -1.18
CA ARG A 70 13.37 25.31 -1.16
C ARG A 70 13.78 25.72 0.26
N ASN A 71 12.81 25.90 1.16
CA ASN A 71 13.08 26.25 2.56
C ASN A 71 13.69 25.08 3.36
N LEU A 72 13.42 23.82 2.98
CA LEU A 72 14.00 22.63 3.60
C LEU A 72 15.41 22.34 3.08
N ALA A 73 15.69 22.71 1.81
CA ALA A 73 17.03 22.60 1.23
C ALA A 73 18.08 23.44 1.95
N ALA A 74 17.69 24.58 2.55
CA ALA A 74 18.58 25.41 3.37
C ALA A 74 19.00 24.74 4.69
N ILE A 75 18.21 23.76 5.19
CA ILE A 75 18.48 23.05 6.45
C ILE A 75 19.24 21.75 6.19
N PHE A 76 18.82 21.00 5.17
CA PHE A 76 19.33 19.63 4.92
C PHE A 76 20.25 19.50 3.71
N GLY A 77 20.44 20.57 2.93
CA GLY A 77 21.19 20.55 1.68
C GLY A 77 20.34 20.11 0.49
N GLN A 78 20.70 20.59 -0.71
CA GLN A 78 20.05 20.23 -1.97
C GLN A 78 20.29 18.76 -2.30
N GLY A 79 19.24 18.04 -2.73
CA GLY A 79 19.32 16.59 -3.01
C GLY A 79 19.39 15.69 -1.76
N SER A 80 19.20 16.22 -0.56
CA SER A 80 19.15 15.39 0.66
C SER A 80 17.93 14.47 0.70
N THR A 81 18.09 13.31 1.31
CA THR A 81 17.01 12.33 1.56
C THR A 81 15.84 12.93 2.33
N ALA A 82 16.08 13.95 3.16
CA ALA A 82 15.04 14.67 3.90
C ALA A 82 14.09 15.45 2.96
N ASN A 83 14.61 16.10 1.92
CA ASN A 83 13.78 16.82 0.95
C ASN A 83 12.91 15.87 0.12
N SER A 84 13.49 14.75 -0.33
CA SER A 84 12.75 13.71 -1.04
C SER A 84 11.68 13.07 -0.14
N ALA A 85 11.98 12.82 1.14
CA ALA A 85 11.01 12.30 2.09
C ALA A 85 9.83 13.27 2.31
N ALA A 86 10.11 14.57 2.43
CA ALA A 86 9.06 15.59 2.55
C ALA A 86 8.18 15.67 1.29
N LYS A 87 8.78 15.60 0.10
CA LYS A 87 8.03 15.52 -1.18
C LYS A 87 7.15 14.26 -1.25
N ALA A 88 7.67 13.11 -0.85
CA ALA A 88 6.89 11.87 -0.85
C ALA A 88 5.74 11.94 0.16
N LEU A 89 5.98 12.51 1.33
CA LEU A 89 4.95 12.68 2.36
C LEU A 89 3.84 13.64 1.92
N SER A 90 4.17 14.72 1.20
CA SER A 90 3.16 15.66 0.70
C SER A 90 2.23 15.08 -0.36
N LEU A 91 2.58 13.93 -0.95
CA LEU A 91 1.70 13.20 -1.85
C LEU A 91 0.66 12.37 -1.11
N ILE A 92 0.85 12.05 0.18
CA ILE A 92 -0.12 11.25 0.92
C ILE A 92 -1.42 12.04 1.06
N PHE A 93 -2.50 11.47 0.53
CA PHE A 93 -3.85 12.03 0.60
C PHE A 93 -4.65 11.48 1.79
N GLY A 94 -4.39 10.22 2.16
CA GLY A 94 -5.00 9.56 3.30
C GLY A 94 -4.37 8.21 3.56
N GLU A 95 -4.26 7.84 4.83
CA GLU A 95 -3.72 6.57 5.31
C GLU A 95 -4.59 6.04 6.45
N GLY A 96 -4.74 4.73 6.55
CA GLY A 96 -5.46 4.10 7.66
C GLY A 96 -5.76 2.62 7.41
N ILE A 97 -6.74 2.10 8.15
CA ILE A 97 -7.20 0.72 8.04
C ILE A 97 -8.64 0.70 7.56
N MET A 98 -8.88 0.09 6.41
CA MET A 98 -10.23 -0.29 6.00
C MET A 98 -10.56 -1.66 6.59
N ALA A 99 -11.70 -1.79 7.24
CA ALA A 99 -12.23 -3.05 7.74
C ALA A 99 -13.57 -3.32 7.07
N PHE A 100 -13.66 -4.42 6.31
CA PHE A 100 -14.88 -4.83 5.63
C PHE A 100 -15.56 -5.98 6.36
N ASP A 101 -16.87 -5.87 6.52
CA ASP A 101 -17.70 -6.95 7.03
C ASP A 101 -17.90 -8.04 5.96
N GLN A 102 -18.48 -9.16 6.37
CA GLN A 102 -18.96 -10.17 5.43
C GLN A 102 -20.04 -9.56 4.51
N PRO A 103 -19.86 -9.54 3.17
CA PRO A 103 -20.86 -9.03 2.25
C PRO A 103 -22.20 -9.76 2.35
N SER A 104 -23.29 -9.00 2.23
CA SER A 104 -24.64 -9.55 2.06
C SER A 104 -25.02 -9.48 0.58
N GLY A 105 -24.82 -10.58 -0.14
CA GLY A 105 -24.91 -10.59 -1.60
C GLY A 105 -23.84 -9.68 -2.22
N LYS A 106 -24.27 -8.66 -2.97
CA LYS A 106 -23.36 -7.65 -3.55
C LYS A 106 -23.09 -6.47 -2.62
N ASN A 107 -23.82 -6.35 -1.52
CA ASN A 107 -23.71 -5.18 -0.64
C ASN A 107 -22.51 -5.32 0.28
N VAL A 108 -21.72 -4.26 0.36
CA VAL A 108 -20.53 -4.14 1.21
C VAL A 108 -20.78 -3.13 2.30
N THR A 109 -20.38 -3.46 3.52
CA THR A 109 -20.27 -2.53 4.64
C THR A 109 -18.88 -2.62 5.27
N GLY A 110 -18.50 -1.57 5.98
CA GLY A 110 -17.24 -1.56 6.70
C GLY A 110 -16.95 -0.22 7.34
N THR A 111 -15.70 -0.02 7.73
CA THR A 111 -15.20 1.24 8.29
C THR A 111 -13.84 1.57 7.70
N PHE A 112 -13.49 2.86 7.66
CA PHE A 112 -12.15 3.32 7.37
C PHE A 112 -11.65 4.16 8.55
N ASP A 113 -10.71 3.61 9.31
CA ASP A 113 -10.12 4.24 10.50
C ASP A 113 -8.74 4.82 10.15
N MET A 114 -8.63 6.14 10.20
CA MET A 114 -7.40 6.91 9.94
C MET A 114 -6.64 7.23 11.23
N GLY A 115 -7.07 6.70 12.37
CA GLY A 115 -6.55 7.01 13.70
C GLY A 115 -7.10 8.33 14.27
N GLY A 116 -6.82 8.59 15.55
CA GLY A 116 -7.17 9.87 16.19
C GLY A 116 -8.66 10.21 16.22
N GLY A 117 -9.55 9.22 16.08
CA GLY A 117 -11.00 9.43 16.02
C GLY A 117 -11.54 9.77 14.62
N TYR A 118 -10.68 9.79 13.59
CA TYR A 118 -11.07 9.99 12.21
C TYR A 118 -11.55 8.67 11.60
N VAL A 119 -12.86 8.46 11.59
CA VAL A 119 -13.48 7.24 11.06
C VAL A 119 -14.56 7.58 10.05
N LEU A 120 -14.59 6.84 8.93
CA LEU A 120 -15.71 6.82 7.98
C LEU A 120 -16.45 5.48 8.08
N ASP A 121 -17.76 5.52 7.92
CA ASP A 121 -18.56 4.32 7.67
C ASP A 121 -18.59 4.06 6.16
N LEU A 122 -18.16 2.86 5.75
CA LEU A 122 -18.10 2.46 4.35
C LEU A 122 -19.35 1.68 3.97
N LYS A 123 -19.91 2.01 2.81
CA LYS A 123 -21.01 1.29 2.18
C LYS A 123 -20.78 1.20 0.68
N GLY A 124 -21.30 0.19 0.03
CA GLY A 124 -21.23 0.11 -1.42
C GLY A 124 -21.58 -1.25 -1.97
N THR A 125 -21.01 -1.55 -3.13
CA THR A 125 -21.22 -2.81 -3.82
C THR A 125 -19.92 -3.46 -4.26
N MET A 126 -19.96 -4.78 -4.44
CA MET A 126 -18.89 -5.55 -5.03
C MET A 126 -19.38 -6.48 -6.13
N GLN A 127 -18.46 -6.82 -7.03
CA GLN A 127 -18.60 -7.85 -8.03
C GLN A 127 -17.40 -8.79 -7.93
N THR A 128 -17.64 -10.08 -8.10
CA THR A 128 -16.59 -11.10 -8.17
C THR A 128 -16.56 -11.69 -9.57
N SER A 129 -15.40 -11.73 -10.20
CA SER A 129 -15.20 -12.38 -11.50
C SER A 129 -15.19 -13.91 -11.34
N SER A 130 -15.20 -14.63 -12.46
CA SER A 130 -15.03 -16.09 -12.46
C SER A 130 -13.64 -16.54 -11.97
N SER A 131 -12.62 -15.69 -12.07
CA SER A 131 -11.27 -15.92 -11.52
C SER A 131 -11.16 -15.60 -10.03
N GLY A 132 -12.22 -15.07 -9.41
CA GLY A 132 -12.23 -14.67 -8.00
C GLY A 132 -11.72 -13.24 -7.76
N ASP A 133 -11.44 -12.46 -8.82
CA ASP A 133 -11.07 -11.05 -8.70
C ASP A 133 -12.27 -10.23 -8.24
N ILE A 134 -12.03 -9.23 -7.39
CA ILE A 134 -13.09 -8.37 -6.87
C ILE A 134 -12.96 -6.97 -7.45
N THR A 135 -14.10 -6.39 -7.84
CA THR A 135 -14.26 -4.95 -8.08
C THR A 135 -15.21 -4.38 -7.04
N VAL A 136 -14.87 -3.24 -6.46
CA VAL A 136 -15.68 -2.53 -5.47
C VAL A 136 -16.00 -1.11 -5.93
N GLU A 137 -17.22 -0.66 -5.62
CA GLU A 137 -17.63 0.73 -5.67
C GLU A 137 -18.20 1.09 -4.30
N LEU A 138 -17.54 2.00 -3.59
CA LEU A 138 -17.83 2.32 -2.20
C LEU A 138 -18.02 3.83 -2.05
N PHE A 139 -18.76 4.23 -1.03
CA PHE A 139 -18.73 5.58 -0.49
C PHE A 139 -18.49 5.50 1.02
N GLY A 140 -17.72 6.46 1.54
CA GLY A 140 -17.40 6.60 2.95
C GLY A 140 -18.00 7.89 3.49
N THR A 141 -18.85 7.78 4.50
CA THR A 141 -19.46 8.94 5.18
C THR A 141 -18.86 9.09 6.57
N GLY A 142 -18.47 10.31 6.93
CA GLY A 142 -18.02 10.58 8.28
C GLY A 142 -19.16 10.60 9.30
N ARG A 143 -18.80 10.49 10.58
CA ARG A 143 -19.76 10.29 11.67
C ARG A 143 -20.20 11.62 12.27
N ALA A 144 -21.48 11.74 12.63
CA ALA A 144 -21.98 12.92 13.30
C ALA A 144 -21.29 13.11 14.66
N GLY A 145 -20.91 14.34 15.01
CA GLY A 145 -20.26 14.68 16.27
C GLY A 145 -18.80 14.25 16.39
N THR A 146 -18.15 13.80 15.30
CA THR A 146 -16.72 13.47 15.27
C THR A 146 -15.95 14.44 14.35
N PRO A 147 -14.60 14.38 14.33
CA PRO A 147 -13.81 15.17 13.39
C PRO A 147 -14.11 14.92 11.91
N THR A 148 -14.74 13.79 11.57
CA THR A 148 -15.14 13.47 10.19
C THR A 148 -16.56 13.92 9.86
N ALA A 149 -17.26 14.62 10.76
CA ALA A 149 -18.61 15.07 10.48
C ALA A 149 -18.70 15.81 9.14
N ASN A 150 -19.67 15.42 8.31
CA ASN A 150 -19.91 15.93 6.94
C ASN A 150 -18.87 15.54 5.87
N TRP A 151 -17.87 14.72 6.20
CA TRP A 151 -16.97 14.18 5.19
C TRP A 151 -17.71 13.16 4.32
N GLU A 152 -17.40 13.16 3.03
CA GLU A 152 -17.89 12.17 2.07
C GLU A 152 -16.84 11.92 1.00
N TYR A 153 -16.58 10.65 0.72
CA TYR A 153 -15.62 10.18 -0.27
C TYR A 153 -16.20 9.04 -1.07
N ASP A 154 -15.94 9.01 -2.38
CA ASP A 154 -16.30 7.87 -3.23
C ASP A 154 -15.04 7.12 -3.67
N TYR A 155 -15.12 5.80 -3.73
CA TYR A 155 -14.01 4.90 -4.03
C TYR A 155 -14.40 3.92 -5.13
N ARG A 156 -13.47 3.62 -6.03
CA ARG A 156 -13.59 2.52 -6.99
C ARG A 156 -12.27 1.77 -7.08
N ALA A 157 -12.28 0.45 -6.96
CA ALA A 157 -11.07 -0.36 -7.01
C ALA A 157 -11.29 -1.79 -7.50
N THR A 158 -10.19 -2.45 -7.86
CA THR A 158 -10.16 -3.87 -8.21
C THR A 158 -8.97 -4.58 -7.57
N THR A 159 -9.02 -5.91 -7.45
CA THR A 159 -7.88 -6.71 -6.97
C THR A 159 -6.73 -6.72 -7.99
N THR A 160 -5.50 -6.64 -7.50
CA THR A 160 -4.30 -6.81 -8.32
C THR A 160 -4.17 -8.25 -8.81
N PRO A 161 -3.64 -8.49 -10.02
CA PRO A 161 -3.39 -9.85 -10.50
C PRO A 161 -2.31 -10.55 -9.66
N LYS A 162 -2.46 -11.87 -9.49
CA LYS A 162 -1.40 -12.72 -8.94
C LYS A 162 -0.29 -12.91 -9.98
N TRP A 163 0.95 -12.63 -9.61
CA TRP A 163 2.11 -12.96 -10.43
C TRP A 163 2.52 -14.42 -10.19
N PRO A 164 2.73 -15.24 -11.25
CA PRO A 164 3.14 -16.64 -11.09
C PRO A 164 4.42 -16.83 -10.27
N ASN A 165 5.33 -15.86 -10.34
CA ASN A 165 6.61 -15.81 -9.63
C ASN A 165 6.63 -14.72 -8.53
N GLY A 166 5.47 -14.26 -8.07
CA GLY A 166 5.37 -13.28 -6.99
C GLY A 166 5.93 -13.84 -5.69
N VAL A 167 6.95 -13.18 -5.14
CA VAL A 167 7.51 -13.54 -3.83
C VAL A 167 6.74 -12.77 -2.76
N ASN A 168 6.12 -13.50 -1.83
CA ASN A 168 5.34 -12.93 -0.72
C ASN A 168 4.29 -11.89 -1.19
N GLN A 169 3.69 -12.12 -2.36
CA GLN A 169 2.67 -11.21 -2.89
C GLN A 169 1.42 -11.28 -2.02
N ILE A 170 0.93 -10.12 -1.60
CA ILE A 170 -0.28 -9.99 -0.78
C ILE A 170 -1.44 -9.49 -1.65
N PRO A 171 -2.64 -10.08 -1.54
CA PRO A 171 -3.83 -9.53 -2.18
C PRO A 171 -4.00 -8.04 -1.88
N THR A 172 -4.18 -7.26 -2.93
CA THR A 172 -4.21 -5.79 -2.85
C THR A 172 -5.36 -5.28 -3.70
N LEU A 173 -6.11 -4.31 -3.18
CA LEU A 173 -7.04 -3.49 -3.97
C LEU A 173 -6.27 -2.28 -4.51
N VAL A 174 -6.46 -1.96 -5.77
CA VAL A 174 -5.93 -0.75 -6.42
C VAL A 174 -7.06 0.01 -7.08
N GLY A 175 -7.04 1.33 -6.95
CA GLY A 175 -8.15 2.15 -7.42
C GLY A 175 -7.97 3.64 -7.24
N THR A 176 -9.09 4.35 -7.28
CA THR A 176 -9.14 5.80 -7.05
C THR A 176 -10.15 6.15 -5.96
N VAL A 177 -9.88 7.27 -5.30
CA VAL A 177 -10.78 7.92 -4.35
C VAL A 177 -11.01 9.36 -4.80
N ILE A 178 -12.22 9.86 -4.63
CA ILE A 178 -12.56 11.26 -4.85
C ILE A 178 -13.16 11.83 -3.56
N ARG A 179 -12.74 13.04 -3.18
CA ARG A 179 -13.43 13.80 -2.13
C ARG A 179 -14.77 14.28 -2.70
N ALA A 180 -15.86 13.64 -2.32
CA ALA A 180 -17.19 13.95 -2.84
C ALA A 180 -17.75 15.26 -2.26
N ARG A 181 -17.37 15.63 -1.02
CA ARG A 181 -17.78 16.88 -0.37
C ARG A 181 -16.61 17.69 0.18
N PRO A 182 -16.66 19.03 0.13
CA PRO A 182 -15.60 19.85 0.71
C PRO A 182 -15.62 19.75 2.24
N HIS A 183 -14.43 19.75 2.86
CA HIS A 183 -14.25 19.81 4.31
C HIS A 183 -12.83 20.28 4.64
N ASP A 184 -12.63 20.81 5.85
CA ASP A 184 -11.33 21.30 6.36
C ASP A 184 -10.59 22.25 5.41
N GLY A 185 -11.35 23.09 4.69
CA GLY A 185 -10.80 24.01 3.68
C GLY A 185 -10.42 23.36 2.34
N GLY A 186 -10.51 22.03 2.23
CA GLY A 186 -10.29 21.28 1.00
C GLY A 186 -11.53 21.27 0.09
N ALA A 187 -11.31 21.51 -1.21
CA ALA A 187 -12.38 21.42 -2.21
C ALA A 187 -12.82 19.97 -2.47
N ALA A 188 -14.09 19.78 -2.83
CA ALA A 188 -14.57 18.55 -3.45
C ALA A 188 -13.95 18.35 -4.85
N GLY A 189 -14.01 17.13 -5.36
CA GLY A 189 -13.50 16.78 -6.68
C GLY A 189 -12.01 16.44 -6.73
N VAL A 190 -11.29 16.55 -5.61
CA VAL A 190 -9.90 16.11 -5.53
C VAL A 190 -9.84 14.59 -5.65
N VAL A 191 -9.11 14.10 -6.66
CA VAL A 191 -8.93 12.67 -6.95
C VAL A 191 -7.52 12.22 -6.57
N ALA A 192 -7.44 11.08 -5.91
CA ALA A 192 -6.19 10.38 -5.60
C ALA A 192 -6.27 8.93 -6.07
N SER A 193 -5.11 8.34 -6.38
CA SER A 193 -4.99 6.89 -6.53
C SER A 193 -4.79 6.25 -5.17
N PHE A 194 -5.22 5.00 -4.98
CA PHE A 194 -5.00 4.30 -3.72
C PHE A 194 -4.61 2.84 -3.92
N ILE A 195 -3.95 2.33 -2.89
CA ILE A 195 -3.66 0.92 -2.68
C ILE A 195 -4.19 0.51 -1.30
N ALA A 196 -4.80 -0.65 -1.20
CA ALA A 196 -5.20 -1.24 0.07
C ALA A 196 -4.68 -2.68 0.13
N ILE A 197 -3.83 -3.00 1.10
CA ILE A 197 -3.12 -4.29 1.21
C ILE A 197 -3.79 -5.14 2.29
N LYS A 198 -4.22 -6.36 1.96
CA LYS A 198 -4.88 -7.26 2.92
C LYS A 198 -3.93 -7.59 4.09
N ARG A 199 -4.44 -7.63 5.32
CA ARG A 199 -3.65 -7.94 6.53
C ARG A 199 -3.94 -9.31 7.11
N GLU A 200 -5.22 -9.70 7.10
CA GLU A 200 -5.79 -10.89 7.71
C GLU A 200 -7.18 -11.12 7.10
#